data_AF-R9ISF5-F1
#
_entry.id   AF-R9ISF5-F1
#
_cell.length_a   1.000
_cell.length_b   1.000
_cell.length_c   1.000
_cell.angle_alpha   90.00
_cell.angle_beta   90.00
_cell.angle_gamma   90.00
#
_symmetry.space_group_name_H-M   'P 1'
#
loop_
_entity.id
_entity.type
_entity.pdbx_description
1 polymer ?
#
loop_
_entity_poly.entity_id
_entity_poly.type
_entity_poly.pdbx_seq_one_letter_code
_entity_poly.pdbx_strand_id
1 'polypeptide(L)' 'MQEQDKRAVESMCRCGLNLEGVINVFPNLPREEIVAIYKFVRNRDIDADGESSVSINCS' A
#
# COMPACT_ATOMS: atom_id res chain seq x y z
N MET A 1 -2.56 11.36 10.70
CA MET A 1 -1.44 10.39 10.66
C MET A 1 -0.11 11.10 10.49
N GLN A 2 1.00 10.52 10.96
CA GLN A 2 2.34 11.02 10.60
C GLN A 2 2.69 10.58 9.18
N GLU A 3 3.60 11.31 8.52
CA GLU A 3 4.01 11.00 7.14
C GLU A 3 4.74 9.64 7.05
N GLN A 4 5.50 9.26 8.07
CA GLN A 4 6.13 7.93 8.16
C GLN A 4 5.09 6.81 8.20
N ASP A 5 4.02 6.96 8.99
CA ASP A 5 2.95 5.97 9.08
C ASP A 5 2.26 5.79 7.72
N LYS A 6 2.00 6.89 7.01
CA LYS A 6 1.44 6.86 5.65
C LYS A 6 2.32 6.05 4.69
N ARG A 7 3.61 6.34 4.63
CA ARG A 7 4.55 5.61 3.75
C ARG A 7 4.66 4.13 4.12
N ALA A 8 4.64 3.81 5.41
CA ALA A 8 4.68 2.42 5.87
C ALA A 8 3.42 1.65 5.43
N VAL A 9 2.23 2.24 5.61
CA VAL A 9 0.96 1.66 5.13
C VAL A 9 0.97 1.50 3.62
N GLU A 10 1.40 2.51 2.85
CA GLU A 10 1.51 2.42 1.39
C GLU A 10 2.45 1.29 0.95
N SER A 11 3.59 1.13 1.61
CA SER A 11 4.56 0.08 1.28
C SER A 11 4.02 -1.32 1.58
N MET A 12 3.24 -1.48 2.66
CA MET A 12 2.58 -2.75 2.99
C MET A 12 1.45 -3.08 2.01
N CYS A 13 0.66 -2.08 1.62
CA CYS A 13 -0.37 -2.24 0.58
C CYS A 13 0.23 -2.73 -0.74
N ARG A 14 1.39 -2.18 -1.15
CA ARG A 14 2.12 -2.59 -2.37
C ARG A 14 2.73 -4.00 -2.30
N CYS A 15 3.01 -4.52 -1.11
CA CYS A 15 3.45 -5.91 -0.95
C CYS A 15 2.34 -6.93 -1.21
N GLY A 16 1.11 -6.50 -1.49
CA GLY A 16 -0.02 -7.39 -1.74
C GLY A 16 -0.72 -7.88 -0.47
N LEU A 17 -0.48 -7.24 0.67
CA LEU A 17 -1.27 -7.51 1.89
C LEU A 17 -2.71 -7.06 1.68
N ASN A 18 -3.67 -7.86 2.15
CA ASN A 18 -5.08 -7.47 2.19
C ASN A 18 -5.32 -6.37 3.24
N LEU A 19 -6.39 -5.60 3.07
CA LEU A 19 -6.79 -4.51 3.98
C LEU A 19 -6.78 -4.93 5.46
N GLU A 20 -7.35 -6.10 5.79
CA GLU A 20 -7.33 -6.61 7.17
C GLU A 20 -5.92 -6.93 7.68
N GLY A 21 -5.04 -7.42 6.81
CA GLY A 21 -3.63 -7.64 7.15
C GLY A 21 -2.93 -6.32 7.47
N VAL A 22 -3.17 -5.28 6.66
CA VAL A 22 -2.61 -3.94 6.90
C VAL A 22 -3.14 -3.35 8.20
N ILE A 23 -4.45 -3.49 8.49
CA ILE A 23 -5.04 -3.05 9.75
C ILE A 23 -4.41 -3.77 10.96
N ASN A 24 -4.13 -5.08 10.84
CA ASN A 24 -3.47 -5.84 11.90
C ASN A 24 -2.00 -5.45 12.12
N VAL A 25 -1.28 -5.02 11.07
CA VAL A 25 0.09 -4.51 11.19
C VAL A 25 0.12 -3.15 11.88
N PHE A 26 -0.91 -2.34 11.68
CA PHE A 26 -1.03 -1.01 12.25
C PHE A 26 -2.24 -0.87 13.18
N PRO A 27 -2.30 -1.60 14.31
CA PRO A 27 -3.45 -1.58 15.21
C PRO A 27 -3.63 -0.24 15.94
N ASN A 28 -2.57 0.57 16.01
CA ASN A 28 -2.58 1.90 16.62
C ASN A 28 -3.08 3.00 15.67
N LEU A 29 -3.28 2.68 14.39
CA LEU A 29 -3.73 3.63 13.39
C LEU A 29 -5.24 3.53 13.18
N PRO A 30 -5.92 4.67 12.94
CA PRO A 30 -7.35 4.65 12.69
C PRO A 30 -7.65 3.91 11.37
N ARG A 31 -8.59 2.97 11.44
CA ARG A 31 -8.98 2.11 10.31
C ARG A 31 -9.38 2.92 9.08
N GLU A 32 -10.08 4.03 9.27
CA GLU A 32 -10.54 4.90 8.17
C GLU A 32 -9.38 5.44 7.32
N GLU A 33 -8.29 5.87 7.97
CA GLU A 33 -7.09 6.36 7.27
C GLU A 33 -6.38 5.22 6.53
N ILE A 34 -6.27 4.03 7.15
CA ILE A 34 -5.69 2.84 6.49
C ILE A 34 -6.49 2.46 5.25
N VAL A 35 -7.83 2.46 5.35
CA VAL A 35 -8.75 2.17 4.24
C VAL A 35 -8.59 3.19 3.11
N ALA A 36 -8.46 4.48 3.44
CA ALA A 36 -8.26 5.53 2.45
C ALA A 36 -6.95 5.33 1.67
N ILE A 37 -5.85 5.04 2.37
CA ILE A 37 -4.54 4.77 1.76
C ILE A 37 -4.60 3.48 0.93
N TYR A 38 -5.20 2.42 1.45
CA TYR A 38 -5.34 1.14 0.74
C TYR A 38 -6.08 1.29 -0.59
N LYS A 39 -7.21 2.02 -0.58
CA LYS A 39 -7.97 2.32 -1.80
C LYS A 39 -7.17 3.19 -2.76
N PHE A 40 -6.47 4.20 -2.25
CA PHE A 40 -5.63 5.09 -3.06
C PHE A 40 -4.51 4.32 -3.76
N VAL A 41 -3.77 3.49 -3.03
CA VAL A 41 -2.68 2.65 -3.57
C VAL A 41 -3.23 1.68 -4.60
N ARG A 42 -4.32 0.97 -4.28
CA ARG A 42 -4.90 -0.01 -5.20
C ARG A 42 -5.44 0.61 -6.48
N ASN A 43 -6.00 1.82 -6.41
CA ASN A 43 -6.44 2.56 -7.60
C ASN A 43 -5.23 3.04 -8.42
N ARG A 44 -4.18 3.52 -7.75
CA ARG A 44 -2.94 3.95 -8.41
C ARG A 44 -2.19 2.81 -9.10
N ASP A 45 -2.23 1.60 -8.53
CA ASP A 45 -1.68 0.40 -9.16
C ASP A 45 -2.51 -0.03 -10.39
N ILE A 46 -3.84 0.17 -10.38
CA ILE A 46 -4.68 -0.05 -11.58
C ILE A 46 -4.31 0.93 -12.70
N ASP A 47 -4.00 2.18 -12.39
CA ASP A 47 -3.50 3.16 -13.37
C ASP A 47 -2.03 2.91 -13.78
N ALA A 48 -1.23 2.23 -12.94
CA ALA A 48 0.18 1.92 -13.22
C ALA A 48 0.38 0.57 -13.97
N ASP A 49 -0.63 -0.29 -14.02
CA ASP A 49 -0.65 -1.54 -14.80
C ASP A 49 -0.63 -1.32 -16.33
N GLY A 50 -0.66 -0.06 -16.78
CA GLY A 50 -0.41 0.29 -18.18
C GLY A 50 1.07 0.23 -18.59
N GLU A 51 2.03 0.36 -17.67
CA GLU A 51 3.46 0.34 -18.01
C GLU A 51 4.33 0.15 -16.75
N SER A 52 4.65 -1.09 -16.39
CA SER A 52 5.87 -1.38 -15.62
C SER A 52 6.32 -2.81 -15.86
N SER A 53 6.86 -3.04 -17.05
CA SER A 53 7.83 -4.09 -17.31
C SER A 53 9.10 -3.82 -16.51
N VAL A 54 9.05 -3.96 -15.19
CA VAL A 54 10.22 -3.98 -14.33
C VAL A 54 10.85 -5.36 -14.50
N SER A 55 11.67 -5.47 -15.55
CA SER A 55 12.58 -6.59 -15.75
C SER A 55 13.69 -6.45 -14.71
N ILE A 56 13.47 -7.05 -13.53
CA ILE A 56 14.49 -7.18 -12.51
C ILE A 56 15.46 -8.25 -13.00
N ASN A 57 16.45 -7.83 -13.78
CA ASN A 57 17.62 -8.64 -14.05
C ASN A 57 18.57 -8.48 -12.86
N CYS A 58 18.42 -9.34 -11.85
CA CYS A 58 19.46 -9.55 -10.86
C CYS A 58 20.53 -10.45 -11.50
N SER A 59 21.53 -9.83 -12.15
CA SER A 59 22.80 -10.47 -12.53
C SER A 59 23.78 -10.48 -11.36
#